data_AF-A0A4Q9GL71-F1
#
_entry.id   AF-A0A4Q9GL71-F1
#
_cell.length_a   1.000
_cell.length_b   1.000
_cell.length_c   1.000
_cell.angle_alpha   90.00
_cell.angle_beta   90.00
_cell.angle_gamma   90.00
#
_symmetry.space_group_name_H-M   'P 1'
#
loop_
_entity.id
_entity.type
_entity.pdbx_description
1 polymer ?
#
loop_
_entity_poly.entity_id
_entity_poly.type
_entity_poly.pdbx_seq_one_letter_code
_entity_poly.pdbx_strand_id
1 'polypeptide(L)'
;MAALGDKTRLAGLSLAFAVRAAARRAIACVRVPADFARRAPEKLLIASQDLRTCDPTRAAEIYAGIFAFAHKSLNTQGGSPFLATPPSQDWAETLHGFGWLRHLRAADTTLARANARALVDEWITLNGGRDPAARRPDVTARRLISWFCHAPLILDGADKAFFRRFLRSIARQTRRLDRQAGAAPDGMPRLTVHVALVYAGLCLSGEGRLLKAAIKSLAAELDRQILADGGHASRNPAALVYGLVDLLPLKQALASRDLLPPQALLGAIDRMMPMLRFFRHPDGEFAQFNGAGPTPSDLVATVFAHDDTRGEPVENASHSGYQRLLGGEAFAIMDVGPPPPGALSGEAHAGCLSFEFSAETDRIVVNCGAPRFGRADWASAARATAAHSTATIGDASSCQFAPAWLHRLIGAPVVQGPRTVTARRERNEAGVRVVTSHDGYAPRFNIIHERSLALSSDGRRLSGEDVFRAPERPRRREQDAPLALRFHLHPAVKASARQDGQGVLLALPGGGAWSFSAPGFAVTLAESVFLSGHRGPRRAEQIVIETRLHAARRIAWSFEALDEPRPRGRRPPQAATLFEDA
;
A
#
# COMPACT_ATOMS: atom_id res chain seq x y z
N MET A 1 17.45 35.70 2.62
CA MET A 1 16.88 35.50 3.98
C MET A 1 15.71 34.50 4.04
N ALA A 2 14.76 34.48 3.09
CA ALA A 2 13.62 33.55 3.14
C ALA A 2 13.97 32.04 3.04
N ALA A 3 14.98 31.67 2.25
CA ALA A 3 15.45 30.27 2.13
C ALA A 3 16.11 29.74 3.42
N LEU A 4 16.65 30.62 4.28
CA LEU A 4 17.17 30.23 5.59
C LEU A 4 16.02 29.93 6.57
N GLY A 5 14.94 30.73 6.54
CA GLY A 5 13.78 30.56 7.42
C GLY A 5 12.97 29.28 7.16
N ASP A 6 12.85 28.86 5.89
CA ASP A 6 12.23 27.57 5.57
C ASP A 6 13.11 26.39 5.99
N LYS A 7 14.43 26.49 5.82
CA LYS A 7 15.38 25.45 6.27
C LYS A 7 15.38 25.28 7.78
N THR A 8 15.32 26.37 8.56
CA THR A 8 15.27 26.30 10.03
C THR A 8 13.94 25.71 10.53
N ARG A 9 12.81 26.05 9.89
CA ARG A 9 11.50 25.46 10.22
C ARG A 9 11.43 23.97 9.90
N LEU A 10 11.94 23.56 8.73
CA LEU A 10 12.03 22.15 8.34
C LEU A 10 12.96 21.36 9.26
N ALA A 11 14.09 21.95 9.66
CA ALA A 11 14.99 21.36 10.65
C ALA A 11 14.28 21.17 12.00
N GLY A 12 13.53 22.16 12.48
CA GLY A 12 12.77 22.07 13.73
C GLY A 12 11.69 20.98 13.71
N LEU A 13 10.91 20.88 12.62
CA LEU A 13 9.90 19.82 12.47
C LEU A 13 10.53 18.43 12.37
N SER A 14 11.62 18.30 11.60
CA SER A 14 12.35 17.04 11.47
C SER A 14 12.98 16.60 12.79
N LEU A 15 13.50 17.56 13.59
CA LEU A 15 14.01 17.31 14.93
C LEU A 15 12.91 16.85 15.89
N ALA A 16 11.72 17.47 15.85
CA ALA A 16 10.59 17.05 16.68
C ALA A 16 10.14 15.60 16.37
N PHE A 17 10.14 15.20 15.09
CA PHE A 17 9.93 13.80 14.71
C PHE A 17 11.06 12.90 15.22
N ALA A 18 12.33 13.36 15.10
CA ALA A 18 13.50 12.61 15.55
C ALA A 18 13.48 12.34 17.06
N VAL A 19 13.14 13.34 17.87
CA VAL A 19 13.01 13.20 19.33
C VAL A 19 11.92 12.18 19.68
N ARG A 20 10.73 12.27 19.06
CA ARG A 20 9.63 11.31 19.32
C ARG A 20 10.00 9.89 18.90
N ALA A 21 10.63 9.73 17.74
CA ALA A 21 11.05 8.42 17.25
C ALA A 21 12.19 7.83 18.09
N ALA A 22 13.16 8.65 18.51
CA ALA A 22 14.23 8.24 19.40
C ALA A 22 13.68 7.83 20.78
N ALA A 23 12.74 8.59 21.35
CA ALA A 23 12.06 8.22 22.59
C ALA A 23 11.31 6.89 22.47
N ARG A 24 10.56 6.67 21.37
CA ARG A 24 9.88 5.39 21.10
C ARG A 24 10.87 4.24 20.96
N ARG A 25 11.98 4.44 20.23
CA ARG A 25 13.04 3.42 20.07
C ARG A 25 13.74 3.12 21.39
N ALA A 26 14.02 4.14 22.20
CA ALA A 26 14.58 3.96 23.52
C ALA A 26 13.65 3.09 24.37
N ILE A 27 12.34 3.40 24.42
CA ILE A 27 11.34 2.59 25.13
C ILE A 27 11.24 1.16 24.56
N ALA A 28 11.31 1.00 23.24
CA ALA A 28 11.29 -0.31 22.58
C ALA A 28 12.57 -1.14 22.83
N CYS A 29 13.70 -0.48 23.08
CA CYS A 29 15.00 -1.08 23.36
C CYS A 29 15.30 -1.25 24.86
N VAL A 30 14.57 -0.59 25.76
CA VAL A 30 14.68 -0.79 27.20
C VAL A 30 14.49 -2.27 27.49
N ARG A 31 15.52 -2.89 28.09
CA ARG A 31 15.42 -4.23 28.68
C ARG A 31 14.46 -4.12 29.85
N VAL A 32 13.19 -4.39 29.60
CA VAL A 32 12.28 -4.62 30.73
C VAL A 32 12.70 -5.94 31.36
N PRO A 33 12.99 -5.99 32.67
CA PRO A 33 13.20 -7.25 33.35
C PRO A 33 12.05 -8.19 33.00
N ALA A 34 12.39 -9.43 32.63
CA ALA A 34 11.36 -10.44 32.51
C ALA A 34 10.70 -10.53 33.90
N ASP A 35 9.38 -10.37 33.96
CA ASP A 35 8.64 -10.79 35.15
C ASP A 35 8.74 -12.31 35.20
N PHE A 36 9.85 -12.79 35.76
CA PHE A 36 10.09 -14.20 36.04
C PHE A 36 9.05 -14.75 37.03
N ALA A 37 8.37 -13.87 37.78
CA ALA A 37 7.35 -14.21 38.77
C ALA A 37 5.99 -14.61 38.15
N ARG A 38 5.66 -14.25 36.90
CA ARG A 38 4.42 -14.71 36.26
C ARG A 38 4.62 -16.06 35.59
N ARG A 39 3.96 -17.09 36.13
CA ARG A 39 3.91 -18.47 35.60
C ARG A 39 3.62 -18.44 34.10
N ALA A 40 4.33 -19.27 33.34
CA ALA A 40 4.09 -19.42 31.91
C ALA A 40 2.71 -20.08 31.70
N PRO A 41 2.01 -19.77 30.60
CA PRO A 41 0.77 -20.44 30.25
C PRO A 41 1.03 -21.95 30.11
N GLU A 42 0.03 -22.75 30.49
CA GLU A 42 0.18 -24.21 30.55
C GLU A 42 -0.24 -24.87 29.23
N LYS A 43 -1.13 -24.23 28.46
CA LYS A 43 -1.71 -24.79 27.23
C LYS A 43 -1.90 -23.73 26.16
N LEU A 44 -1.86 -24.19 24.91
CA LEU A 44 -2.39 -23.48 23.75
C LEU A 44 -3.84 -23.94 23.52
N LEU A 45 -4.78 -23.01 23.49
CA LEU A 45 -6.22 -23.30 23.44
C LEU A 45 -6.72 -23.55 22.02
N ILE A 46 -6.27 -22.73 21.07
CA ILE A 46 -6.62 -22.81 19.65
C ILE A 46 -5.43 -22.39 18.77
N ALA A 47 -5.43 -22.84 17.53
CA ALA A 47 -4.59 -22.30 16.47
C ALA A 47 -5.49 -21.62 15.42
N SER A 48 -5.09 -20.44 14.95
CA SER A 48 -5.84 -19.69 13.94
C SER A 48 -5.45 -20.08 12.52
N GLN A 49 -6.28 -19.72 11.55
CA GLN A 49 -5.94 -19.82 10.14
C GLN A 49 -4.98 -18.70 9.72
N ASP A 50 -4.24 -18.93 8.63
CA ASP A 50 -3.42 -17.92 7.96
C ASP A 50 -3.92 -17.84 6.51
N LEU A 51 -4.44 -16.68 6.11
CA LEU A 51 -4.98 -16.46 4.76
C LEU A 51 -3.89 -16.05 3.76
N ARG A 52 -2.63 -15.94 4.21
CA ARG A 52 -1.55 -15.61 3.29
C ARG A 52 -1.26 -16.78 2.37
N THR A 53 -1.06 -16.46 1.10
CA THR A 53 -0.71 -17.41 0.06
C THR A 53 0.59 -18.13 0.39
N CYS A 54 0.60 -19.43 0.11
CA CYS A 54 1.71 -20.32 0.41
C CYS A 54 2.26 -20.91 -0.90
N ASP A 55 3.47 -21.45 -0.78
CA ASP A 55 4.24 -21.98 -1.89
C ASP A 55 5.16 -23.06 -1.30
N PRO A 56 4.87 -24.35 -1.52
CA PRO A 56 5.62 -25.44 -0.91
C PRO A 56 7.06 -25.54 -1.45
N THR A 57 7.37 -24.97 -2.62
CA THR A 57 8.73 -25.01 -3.18
C THR A 57 9.73 -24.25 -2.30
N ARG A 58 9.29 -23.18 -1.65
CA ARG A 58 10.07 -22.42 -0.65
C ARG A 58 10.48 -23.24 0.56
N ALA A 59 9.74 -24.30 0.91
CA ALA A 59 10.13 -25.17 2.01
C ALA A 59 11.43 -25.94 1.68
N ALA A 60 11.60 -26.35 0.41
CA ALA A 60 12.81 -27.02 -0.06
C ALA A 60 14.01 -26.05 -0.08
N GLU A 61 13.81 -24.80 -0.51
CA GLU A 61 14.85 -23.76 -0.46
C GLU A 61 15.34 -23.52 0.98
N ILE A 62 14.40 -23.34 1.92
CA ILE A 62 14.72 -23.12 3.34
C ILE A 62 15.45 -24.33 3.93
N TYR A 63 15.06 -25.54 3.56
CA TYR A 63 15.78 -26.76 3.97
C TYR A 63 17.20 -26.82 3.41
N ALA A 64 17.41 -26.37 2.17
CA ALA A 64 18.73 -26.25 1.56
C ALA A 64 19.56 -25.07 2.10
N GLY A 65 19.07 -24.33 3.12
CA GLY A 65 19.74 -23.18 3.69
C GLY A 65 19.62 -21.90 2.84
N ILE A 66 18.71 -21.86 1.86
CA ILE A 66 18.47 -20.72 0.98
C ILE A 66 17.24 -19.96 1.48
N PHE A 67 17.47 -18.72 1.91
CA PHE A 67 16.44 -17.84 2.46
C PHE A 67 16.19 -16.65 1.52
N ALA A 68 15.23 -16.81 0.60
CA ALA A 68 14.86 -15.80 -0.39
C ALA A 68 13.69 -14.92 0.08
N PHE A 69 14.00 -13.76 0.67
CA PHE A 69 13.02 -12.80 1.20
C PHE A 69 13.23 -11.40 0.60
N ALA A 70 12.15 -10.65 0.38
CA ALA A 70 12.23 -9.27 -0.14
C ALA A 70 13.14 -9.12 -1.39
N HIS A 71 13.08 -10.09 -2.31
CA HIS A 71 13.94 -10.25 -3.51
C HIS A 71 15.45 -10.30 -3.25
N LYS A 72 15.86 -10.58 -2.01
CA LYS A 72 17.24 -10.90 -1.67
C LYS A 72 17.32 -12.35 -1.23
N SER A 73 18.36 -13.05 -1.67
CA SER A 73 18.61 -14.42 -1.26
C SER A 73 19.89 -14.46 -0.42
N LEU A 74 19.85 -15.28 0.62
CA LEU A 74 21.00 -15.59 1.46
C LEU A 74 21.11 -17.11 1.56
N ASN A 75 22.27 -17.66 1.20
CA ASN A 75 22.60 -19.05 1.45
C ASN A 75 23.42 -19.13 2.74
N THR A 76 22.95 -19.87 3.73
CA THR A 76 23.61 -19.99 5.04
C THR A 76 24.78 -20.98 5.03
N GLN A 77 24.95 -21.78 3.97
CA GLN A 77 25.97 -22.82 3.85
C GLN A 77 25.97 -23.79 5.04
N GLY A 78 24.78 -24.14 5.53
CA GLY A 78 24.58 -24.99 6.71
C GLY A 78 24.65 -24.25 8.06
N GLY A 79 25.00 -22.96 8.06
CA GLY A 79 24.95 -22.11 9.25
C GLY A 79 23.55 -21.64 9.62
N SER A 80 23.46 -21.01 10.80
CA SER A 80 22.23 -20.41 11.30
C SER A 80 21.81 -19.19 10.47
N PRO A 81 20.56 -19.12 9.95
CA PRO A 81 20.07 -17.90 9.31
C PRO A 81 19.97 -16.72 10.28
N PHE A 82 19.84 -16.98 11.59
CA PHE A 82 19.67 -15.95 12.62
C PHE A 82 20.99 -15.35 13.12
N LEU A 83 22.12 -15.96 12.76
CA LEU A 83 23.47 -15.44 13.05
C LEU A 83 24.14 -14.81 11.83
N ALA A 84 23.58 -15.02 10.63
CA ALA A 84 24.09 -14.46 9.41
C ALA A 84 23.84 -12.94 9.32
N THR A 85 24.68 -12.24 8.56
CA THR A 85 24.49 -10.81 8.30
C THR A 85 23.36 -10.63 7.29
N PRO A 86 22.26 -9.94 7.63
CA PRO A 86 21.12 -9.81 6.73
C PRO A 86 21.45 -8.91 5.51
N PRO A 87 21.04 -9.30 4.29
CA PRO A 87 21.26 -8.49 3.08
C PRO A 87 20.49 -7.15 3.05
N SER A 88 19.40 -7.03 3.81
CA SER A 88 18.65 -5.79 4.02
C SER A 88 17.83 -5.85 5.30
N GLN A 89 17.32 -4.69 5.71
CA GLN A 89 16.37 -4.57 6.82
C GLN A 89 15.08 -5.38 6.55
N ASP A 90 14.45 -5.23 5.38
CA ASP A 90 13.22 -5.94 5.03
C ASP A 90 13.40 -7.47 4.99
N TRP A 91 14.59 -7.93 4.60
CA TRP A 91 14.95 -9.35 4.65
C TRP A 91 15.01 -9.84 6.10
N ALA A 92 15.65 -9.10 7.00
CA ALA A 92 15.72 -9.42 8.42
C ALA A 92 14.34 -9.41 9.10
N GLU A 93 13.51 -8.42 8.77
CA GLU A 93 12.13 -8.31 9.25
C GLU A 93 11.31 -9.54 8.81
N THR A 94 11.47 -9.99 7.57
CA THR A 94 10.80 -11.19 7.05
C THR A 94 11.28 -12.47 7.72
N LEU A 95 12.60 -12.63 7.88
CA LEU A 95 13.19 -13.79 8.57
C LEU A 95 12.63 -13.90 10.00
N HIS A 96 12.75 -12.82 10.77
CA HIS A 96 12.37 -12.80 12.18
C HIS A 96 10.86 -12.68 12.41
N GLY A 97 10.08 -12.40 11.37
CA GLY A 97 8.62 -12.42 11.40
C GLY A 97 8.00 -13.81 11.23
N PHE A 98 8.77 -14.83 10.81
CA PHE A 98 8.30 -16.22 10.67
C PHE A 98 7.07 -16.44 9.77
N GLY A 99 6.67 -15.44 8.98
CA GLY A 99 5.56 -15.59 8.03
C GLY A 99 5.82 -16.74 7.04
N TRP A 100 7.09 -17.04 6.76
CA TRP A 100 7.51 -18.12 5.87
C TRP A 100 7.16 -19.53 6.38
N LEU A 101 6.77 -19.71 7.66
CA LEU A 101 6.29 -21.00 8.17
C LEU A 101 5.08 -21.55 7.40
N ARG A 102 4.27 -20.68 6.80
CA ARG A 102 3.14 -21.09 5.94
C ARG A 102 3.57 -21.94 4.74
N HIS A 103 4.78 -21.71 4.21
CA HIS A 103 5.34 -22.50 3.12
C HIS A 103 5.68 -23.92 3.58
N LEU A 104 6.25 -24.04 4.80
CA LEU A 104 6.55 -25.35 5.40
C LEU A 104 5.27 -26.10 5.78
N ARG A 105 4.23 -25.38 6.23
CA ARG A 105 2.90 -25.97 6.45
C ARG A 105 2.31 -26.53 5.15
N ALA A 106 2.41 -25.79 4.05
CA ALA A 106 1.89 -26.20 2.76
C ALA A 106 2.63 -27.41 2.15
N ALA A 107 3.92 -27.59 2.47
CA ALA A 107 4.68 -28.75 2.02
C ALA A 107 4.24 -30.06 2.69
N ASP A 108 3.70 -30.00 3.91
CA ASP A 108 3.14 -31.10 4.70
C ASP A 108 4.01 -32.38 4.83
N THR A 109 5.33 -32.26 4.74
CA THR A 109 6.25 -33.38 4.93
C THR A 109 6.78 -33.46 6.36
N THR A 110 7.17 -34.66 6.81
CA THR A 110 7.87 -34.86 8.09
C THR A 110 9.15 -34.03 8.15
N LEU A 111 9.84 -33.88 7.01
CA LEU A 111 11.03 -33.05 6.88
C LEU A 111 10.73 -31.56 7.12
N ALA A 112 9.68 -31.02 6.50
CA ALA A 112 9.27 -29.64 6.69
C ALA A 112 8.87 -29.36 8.15
N ARG A 113 8.16 -30.30 8.80
CA ARG A 113 7.81 -30.21 10.23
C ARG A 113 9.04 -30.19 11.13
N ALA A 114 9.99 -31.11 10.90
CA ALA A 114 11.23 -31.16 11.66
C ALA A 114 12.08 -29.88 11.46
N ASN A 115 12.20 -29.40 10.22
CA ASN A 115 12.93 -28.19 9.89
C ASN A 115 12.30 -26.93 10.53
N ALA A 116 10.98 -26.78 10.44
CA ALA A 116 10.25 -25.69 11.09
C ALA A 116 10.53 -25.66 12.60
N ARG A 117 10.44 -26.82 13.26
CA ARG A 117 10.69 -26.94 14.70
C ARG A 117 12.14 -26.61 15.06
N ALA A 118 13.10 -27.11 14.27
CA ALA A 118 14.52 -26.84 14.49
C ALA A 118 14.84 -25.34 14.40
N LEU A 119 14.35 -24.65 13.37
CA LEU A 119 14.54 -23.20 13.20
C LEU A 119 13.88 -22.39 14.32
N VAL A 120 12.69 -22.80 14.77
CA VAL A 120 12.02 -22.14 15.90
C VAL A 120 12.79 -22.37 17.21
N ASP A 121 13.25 -23.60 17.48
CA ASP A 121 14.02 -23.90 18.70
C ASP A 121 15.36 -23.18 18.73
N GLU A 122 16.04 -23.11 17.59
CA GLU A 122 17.27 -22.36 17.43
C GLU A 122 17.03 -20.88 17.74
N TRP A 123 16.00 -20.26 17.15
CA TRP A 123 15.67 -18.86 17.43
C TRP A 123 15.35 -18.62 18.92
N ILE A 124 14.64 -19.55 19.56
CA ILE A 124 14.34 -19.50 21.00
C ILE A 124 15.62 -19.56 21.83
N THR A 125 16.53 -20.47 21.47
CA THR A 125 17.83 -20.67 22.14
C THR A 125 18.72 -19.44 22.01
N LEU A 126 18.72 -18.82 20.83
CA LEU A 126 19.42 -17.56 20.57
C LEU A 126 18.71 -16.33 21.16
N ASN A 127 17.50 -16.49 21.72
CA ASN A 127 16.63 -15.41 22.22
C ASN A 127 16.50 -14.26 21.20
N GLY A 128 16.33 -14.62 19.93
CA GLY A 128 16.23 -13.70 18.80
C GLY A 128 17.54 -13.21 18.20
N GLY A 129 18.70 -13.70 18.68
CA GLY A 129 20.00 -13.39 18.08
C GLY A 129 20.46 -11.94 18.31
N ARG A 130 21.43 -11.48 17.53
CA ARG A 130 21.99 -10.12 17.65
C ARG A 130 21.20 -9.08 16.86
N ASP A 131 20.48 -9.49 15.83
CA ASP A 131 19.75 -8.59 14.94
C ASP A 131 18.73 -7.72 15.71
N PRO A 132 18.78 -6.38 15.58
CA PRO A 132 17.79 -5.50 16.19
C PRO A 132 16.36 -5.71 15.64
N ALA A 133 16.20 -6.16 14.39
CA ALA A 133 14.90 -6.41 13.77
C ALA A 133 14.09 -7.44 14.56
N ALA A 134 14.74 -8.47 15.12
CA ALA A 134 14.08 -9.50 15.93
C ALA A 134 13.29 -8.95 17.13
N ARG A 135 13.70 -7.77 17.63
CA ARG A 135 13.16 -7.13 18.85
C ARG A 135 12.19 -5.98 18.55
N ARG A 136 12.00 -5.62 17.29
CA ARG A 136 11.03 -4.59 16.92
C ARG A 136 9.62 -5.04 17.27
N PRO A 137 8.75 -4.15 17.80
CA PRO A 137 7.39 -4.51 18.20
C PRO A 137 6.58 -5.13 17.06
N ASP A 138 6.64 -4.55 15.87
CA ASP A 138 5.93 -4.98 14.66
C ASP A 138 6.42 -6.35 14.15
N VAL A 139 7.73 -6.59 14.15
CA VAL A 139 8.32 -7.90 13.80
C VAL A 139 7.96 -8.95 14.84
N THR A 140 7.96 -8.59 16.12
CA THR A 140 7.56 -9.49 17.22
C THR A 140 6.08 -9.83 17.12
N ALA A 141 5.22 -8.87 16.78
CA ALA A 141 3.81 -9.09 16.56
C ALA A 141 3.57 -10.04 15.38
N ARG A 142 4.24 -9.82 14.25
CA ARG A 142 4.17 -10.73 13.09
C ARG A 142 4.60 -12.15 13.46
N ARG A 143 5.71 -12.29 14.19
CA ARG A 143 6.20 -13.58 14.68
C ARG A 143 5.20 -14.29 15.58
N LEU A 144 4.60 -13.57 16.54
CA LEU A 144 3.57 -14.14 17.40
C LEU A 144 2.36 -14.62 16.60
N ILE A 145 1.85 -13.81 15.67
CA ILE A 145 0.75 -14.22 14.77
C ILE A 145 1.13 -15.50 14.01
N SER A 146 2.31 -15.52 13.37
CA SER A 146 2.77 -16.69 12.62
C SER A 146 2.94 -17.92 13.50
N TRP A 147 3.46 -17.78 14.72
CA TRP A 147 3.60 -18.90 15.65
C TRP A 147 2.25 -19.41 16.16
N PHE A 148 1.25 -18.55 16.36
CA PHE A 148 -0.10 -18.98 16.72
C PHE A 148 -0.81 -19.69 15.57
N CYS A 149 -0.73 -19.16 14.34
CA CYS A 149 -1.35 -19.78 13.17
C CYS A 149 -0.69 -21.11 12.77
N HIS A 150 0.63 -21.21 12.96
CA HIS A 150 1.42 -22.39 12.57
C HIS A 150 1.83 -23.24 13.78
N ALA A 151 1.20 -23.06 14.94
CA ALA A 151 1.46 -23.89 16.11
C ALA A 151 1.27 -25.40 15.86
N PRO A 152 0.25 -25.86 15.10
CA PRO A 152 0.11 -27.28 14.78
C PRO A 152 1.34 -27.84 14.05
N LEU A 153 1.90 -27.09 13.09
CA LEU A 153 3.14 -27.45 12.38
C LEU A 153 4.34 -27.54 13.35
N ILE A 154 4.48 -26.55 14.22
CA ILE A 154 5.63 -26.43 15.13
C ILE A 154 5.61 -27.52 16.22
N LEU A 155 4.42 -27.81 16.75
CA LEU A 155 4.22 -28.65 17.93
C LEU A 155 3.91 -30.12 17.61
N ASP A 156 3.50 -30.44 16.39
CA ASP A 156 3.38 -31.84 15.96
C ASP A 156 4.69 -32.57 16.22
N GLY A 157 4.66 -33.74 16.87
CA GLY A 157 5.85 -34.53 17.22
C GLY A 157 6.87 -33.84 18.17
N ALA A 158 6.51 -32.75 18.86
CA ALA A 158 7.39 -32.08 19.80
C ALA A 158 7.47 -32.79 21.17
N ASP A 159 8.67 -32.80 21.77
CA ASP A 159 8.82 -33.27 23.14
C ASP A 159 8.31 -32.25 24.19
N LYS A 160 8.13 -32.71 25.42
CA LYS A 160 7.66 -31.87 26.54
C LYS A 160 8.63 -30.72 26.86
N ALA A 161 9.93 -30.88 26.61
CA ALA A 161 10.94 -29.87 26.94
C ALA A 161 10.86 -28.68 25.97
N PHE A 162 10.80 -28.94 24.67
CA PHE A 162 10.57 -27.98 23.61
C PHE A 162 9.24 -27.27 23.80
N PHE A 163 8.14 -28.01 24.02
CA PHE A 163 6.83 -27.43 24.27
C PHE A 163 6.87 -26.37 25.39
N ARG A 164 7.52 -26.68 26.53
CA ARG A 164 7.72 -25.73 27.63
C ARG A 164 8.62 -24.55 27.27
N ARG A 165 9.67 -24.73 26.44
CA ARG A 165 10.51 -23.62 25.95
C ARG A 165 9.71 -22.70 25.03
N PHE A 166 8.92 -23.27 24.12
CA PHE A 166 8.06 -22.56 23.18
C PHE A 166 7.03 -21.68 23.90
N LEU A 167 6.25 -22.26 24.83
CA LEU A 167 5.26 -21.48 25.60
C LEU A 167 5.90 -20.38 26.45
N ARG A 168 7.05 -20.65 27.09
CA ARG A 168 7.82 -19.62 27.82
C ARG A 168 8.30 -18.50 26.90
N SER A 169 8.72 -18.83 25.69
CA SER A 169 9.15 -17.85 24.70
C SER A 169 8.00 -16.96 24.25
N ILE A 170 6.85 -17.54 23.89
CA ILE A 170 5.64 -16.78 23.53
C ILE A 170 5.23 -15.85 24.68
N ALA A 171 5.11 -16.37 25.90
CA ALA A 171 4.67 -15.57 27.05
C ALA A 171 5.60 -14.37 27.31
N ARG A 172 6.92 -14.58 27.22
CA ARG A 172 7.91 -13.49 27.35
C ARG A 172 7.73 -12.44 26.26
N GLN A 173 7.53 -12.86 25.02
CA GLN A 173 7.34 -11.96 23.88
C GLN A 173 6.03 -11.19 23.99
N THR A 174 4.92 -11.83 24.34
CA THR A 174 3.62 -11.20 24.57
C THR A 174 3.71 -10.11 25.64
N ARG A 175 4.30 -10.41 26.81
CA ARG A 175 4.44 -9.42 27.89
C ARG A 175 5.28 -8.21 27.48
N ARG A 176 6.38 -8.46 26.75
CA ARG A 176 7.20 -7.38 26.19
C ARG A 176 6.40 -6.55 25.20
N LEU A 177 5.68 -7.21 24.29
CA LEU A 177 4.90 -6.56 23.26
C LEU A 177 3.78 -5.69 23.86
N ASP A 178 3.08 -6.19 24.88
CA ASP A 178 2.02 -5.46 25.60
C ASP A 178 2.56 -4.15 26.21
N ARG A 179 3.71 -4.22 26.89
CA ARG A 179 4.40 -3.04 27.45
C ARG A 179 4.90 -2.06 26.38
N GLN A 180 5.17 -2.55 25.17
CA GLN A 180 5.75 -1.76 24.07
C GLN A 180 4.71 -1.34 23.03
N ALA A 181 3.43 -1.70 23.19
CA ALA A 181 2.39 -1.47 22.19
C ALA A 181 2.26 0.01 21.81
N GLY A 182 2.28 0.91 22.81
CA GLY A 182 2.24 2.36 22.57
C GLY A 182 3.49 2.94 21.90
N ALA A 183 4.63 2.24 21.96
CA ALA A 183 5.88 2.64 21.32
C ALA A 183 6.01 2.11 19.87
N ALA A 184 5.10 1.25 19.43
CA ALA A 184 5.10 0.71 18.07
C ALA A 184 4.98 1.84 17.03
N PRO A 185 5.67 1.71 15.87
CA PRO A 185 5.48 2.62 14.74
C PRO A 185 4.01 2.76 14.39
N ASP A 186 3.59 3.98 14.07
CA ASP A 186 2.19 4.28 13.84
C ASP A 186 1.65 3.64 12.54
N GLY A 187 0.34 3.45 12.43
CA GLY A 187 -0.31 2.83 11.27
C GLY A 187 -0.34 1.30 11.33
N MET A 188 -0.20 0.66 10.16
CA MET A 188 -0.23 -0.80 10.04
C MET A 188 0.67 -1.56 11.04
N PRO A 189 1.91 -1.13 11.33
CA PRO A 189 2.74 -1.80 12.33
C PRO A 189 2.08 -1.87 13.71
N ARG A 190 1.49 -0.76 14.20
CA ARG A 190 0.75 -0.74 15.47
C ARG A 190 -0.54 -1.57 15.41
N LEU A 191 -1.25 -1.54 14.28
CA LEU A 191 -2.44 -2.37 14.11
C LEU A 191 -2.09 -3.86 14.23
N THR A 192 -1.02 -4.31 13.57
CA THR A 192 -0.50 -5.68 13.69
C THR A 192 -0.13 -6.03 15.14
N VAL A 193 0.45 -5.08 15.90
CA VAL A 193 0.73 -5.27 17.33
C VAL A 193 -0.54 -5.56 18.13
N HIS A 194 -1.61 -4.78 17.93
CA HIS A 194 -2.87 -5.01 18.63
C HIS A 194 -3.54 -6.32 18.22
N VAL A 195 -3.50 -6.69 16.93
CA VAL A 195 -3.95 -8.01 16.44
C VAL A 195 -3.20 -9.14 17.14
N ALA A 196 -1.86 -9.05 17.25
CA ALA A 196 -1.04 -10.07 17.90
C ALA A 196 -1.36 -10.21 19.40
N LEU A 197 -1.67 -9.11 20.10
CA LEU A 197 -2.06 -9.15 21.51
C LEU A 197 -3.44 -9.79 21.72
N VAL A 198 -4.40 -9.58 20.81
CA VAL A 198 -5.68 -10.29 20.84
C VAL A 198 -5.45 -11.79 20.60
N TYR A 199 -4.63 -12.17 19.61
CA TYR A 199 -4.26 -13.58 19.41
C TYR A 199 -3.61 -14.19 20.65
N ALA A 200 -2.70 -13.48 21.31
CA ALA A 200 -2.08 -13.98 22.53
C ALA A 200 -3.12 -14.21 23.64
N GLY A 201 -4.10 -13.31 23.80
CA GLY A 201 -5.20 -13.50 24.75
C GLY A 201 -6.16 -14.63 24.38
N LEU A 202 -6.35 -14.92 23.09
CA LEU A 202 -7.22 -16.01 22.60
C LEU A 202 -6.57 -17.38 22.68
N CYS A 203 -5.30 -17.47 22.29
CA CYS A 203 -4.58 -18.72 22.12
C CYS A 203 -3.95 -19.22 23.42
N LEU A 204 -3.60 -18.35 24.38
CA LEU A 204 -2.93 -18.75 25.62
C LEU A 204 -3.92 -18.96 26.77
N SER A 205 -3.75 -20.06 27.50
CA SER A 205 -4.53 -20.32 28.72
C SER A 205 -4.25 -19.28 29.81
N GLY A 206 -5.29 -18.78 30.48
CA GLY A 206 -5.16 -17.90 31.65
C GLY A 206 -4.95 -16.42 31.34
N GLU A 207 -4.98 -16.01 30.07
CA GLU A 207 -4.72 -14.63 29.63
C GLU A 207 -6.00 -13.78 29.45
N GLY A 208 -7.08 -14.09 30.18
CA GLY A 208 -8.39 -13.42 30.02
C GLY A 208 -8.35 -11.90 30.28
N ARG A 209 -7.50 -11.43 31.21
CA ARG A 209 -7.30 -9.98 31.45
C ARG A 209 -6.61 -9.31 30.27
N LEU A 210 -5.60 -9.96 29.69
CA LEU A 210 -4.91 -9.48 28.49
C LEU A 210 -5.90 -9.41 27.32
N LEU A 211 -6.70 -10.46 27.11
CA LEU A 211 -7.68 -10.50 26.04
C LEU A 211 -8.66 -9.33 26.09
N LYS A 212 -9.27 -9.07 27.26
CA LYS A 212 -10.20 -7.94 27.44
C LYS A 212 -9.55 -6.59 27.14
N ALA A 213 -8.32 -6.37 27.63
CA ALA A 213 -7.58 -5.14 27.37
C ALA A 213 -7.20 -5.00 25.87
N ALA A 214 -6.70 -6.08 25.27
CA ALA A 214 -6.28 -6.11 23.87
C ALA A 214 -7.45 -5.88 22.91
N ILE A 215 -8.63 -6.44 23.17
CA ILE A 215 -9.85 -6.19 22.37
C ILE A 215 -10.22 -4.69 22.41
N LYS A 216 -10.19 -4.06 23.60
CA LYS A 216 -10.47 -2.63 23.74
C LYS A 216 -9.45 -1.77 22.98
N SER A 217 -8.16 -2.10 23.08
CA SER A 217 -7.11 -1.40 22.36
C SER A 217 -7.20 -1.60 20.84
N LEU A 218 -7.51 -2.81 20.38
CA LEU A 218 -7.73 -3.09 18.96
C LEU A 218 -8.92 -2.29 18.41
N ALA A 219 -10.03 -2.24 19.14
CA ALA A 219 -11.20 -1.45 18.73
C ALA A 219 -10.84 0.03 18.56
N ALA A 220 -10.17 0.63 19.55
CA ALA A 220 -9.72 2.03 19.47
C ALA A 220 -8.74 2.26 18.31
N GLU A 221 -7.86 1.29 18.01
CA GLU A 221 -6.93 1.40 16.89
C GLU A 221 -7.61 1.28 15.53
N LEU A 222 -8.61 0.40 15.40
CA LEU A 222 -9.43 0.26 14.20
C LEU A 222 -10.25 1.53 13.93
N ASP A 223 -10.89 2.11 14.96
CA ASP A 223 -11.65 3.36 14.83
C ASP A 223 -10.75 4.54 14.40
N ARG A 224 -9.46 4.51 14.78
CA ARG A 224 -8.49 5.54 14.41
C ARG A 224 -7.93 5.36 13.01
N GLN A 225 -7.72 4.11 12.57
CA GLN A 225 -7.01 3.81 11.32
C GLN A 225 -7.95 3.51 10.15
N ILE A 226 -9.16 2.99 10.40
CA ILE A 226 -10.13 2.63 9.36
C ILE A 226 -11.26 3.67 9.35
N LEU A 227 -11.21 4.54 8.36
CA LEU A 227 -12.09 5.70 8.25
C LEU A 227 -13.54 5.29 7.95
N ALA A 228 -14.45 6.27 8.00
CA ALA A 228 -15.87 6.05 7.81
C ALA A 228 -16.25 5.58 6.39
N ASP A 229 -15.39 5.81 5.40
CA ASP A 229 -15.53 5.27 4.03
C ASP A 229 -14.77 3.95 3.82
N GLY A 230 -14.16 3.40 4.88
CA GLY A 230 -13.44 2.12 4.86
C GLY A 230 -11.98 2.21 4.44
N GLY A 231 -11.50 3.38 4.02
CA GLY A 231 -10.09 3.53 3.69
C GLY A 231 -9.20 3.65 4.91
N HIS A 232 -7.93 3.31 4.72
CA HIS A 232 -6.93 3.41 5.78
C HIS A 232 -6.40 4.84 5.90
N ALA A 233 -6.16 5.33 7.12
CA ALA A 233 -5.73 6.69 7.42
C ALA A 233 -4.35 7.09 6.81
N SER A 234 -3.53 6.12 6.39
CA SER A 234 -2.31 6.39 5.60
C SER A 234 -2.58 6.70 4.13
N ARG A 235 -3.83 6.52 3.68
CA ARG A 235 -4.26 6.66 2.29
C ARG A 235 -3.57 5.68 1.33
N ASN A 236 -2.90 4.64 1.82
CA ASN A 236 -2.28 3.59 1.00
C ASN A 236 -3.30 2.46 0.72
N PRO A 237 -3.72 2.22 -0.53
CA PRO A 237 -4.62 1.11 -0.90
C PRO A 237 -4.15 -0.27 -0.41
N ALA A 238 -2.83 -0.53 -0.41
CA ALA A 238 -2.28 -1.82 -0.01
C ALA A 238 -2.52 -2.14 1.48
N ALA A 239 -2.71 -1.12 2.33
CA ALA A 239 -3.01 -1.31 3.75
C ALA A 239 -4.33 -2.08 3.96
N LEU A 240 -5.30 -1.95 3.04
CA LEU A 240 -6.57 -2.66 3.12
C LEU A 240 -6.38 -4.17 2.98
N VAL A 241 -5.61 -4.61 1.99
CA VAL A 241 -5.31 -6.04 1.79
C VAL A 241 -4.60 -6.59 3.03
N TYR A 242 -3.52 -5.95 3.44
CA TYR A 242 -2.71 -6.44 4.57
C TYR A 242 -3.45 -6.40 5.91
N GLY A 243 -4.37 -5.45 6.09
CA GLY A 243 -5.28 -5.41 7.24
C GLY A 243 -6.28 -6.56 7.20
N LEU A 244 -7.00 -6.74 6.09
CA LEU A 244 -8.04 -7.77 5.97
C LEU A 244 -7.50 -9.18 6.15
N VAL A 245 -6.31 -9.51 5.63
CA VAL A 245 -5.70 -10.83 5.84
C VAL A 245 -5.31 -11.12 7.30
N ASP A 246 -5.20 -10.08 8.15
CA ASP A 246 -4.97 -10.24 9.59
C ASP A 246 -6.28 -10.22 10.39
N LEU A 247 -7.25 -9.39 9.98
CA LEU A 247 -8.52 -9.18 10.68
C LEU A 247 -9.56 -10.29 10.43
N LEU A 248 -9.64 -10.83 9.21
CA LEU A 248 -10.59 -11.89 8.88
C LEU A 248 -10.34 -13.19 9.68
N PRO A 249 -9.09 -13.69 9.81
CA PRO A 249 -8.83 -14.87 10.63
C PRO A 249 -9.00 -14.58 12.12
N LEU A 250 -8.78 -13.32 12.53
CA LEU A 250 -9.01 -12.92 13.91
C LEU A 250 -10.51 -12.96 14.27
N LYS A 251 -11.39 -12.48 13.36
CA LYS A 251 -12.85 -12.61 13.48
C LYS A 251 -13.26 -14.08 13.64
N GLN A 252 -12.68 -14.96 12.82
CA GLN A 252 -12.94 -16.41 12.90
C GLN A 252 -12.44 -17.01 14.21
N ALA A 253 -11.23 -16.67 14.65
CA ALA A 253 -10.63 -17.18 15.89
C ALA A 253 -11.41 -16.76 17.15
N LEU A 254 -12.00 -15.56 17.16
CA LEU A 254 -12.92 -15.12 18.20
C LEU A 254 -14.17 -16.03 18.23
N ALA A 255 -14.79 -16.25 17.07
CA ALA A 255 -15.95 -17.11 16.95
C ALA A 255 -15.66 -18.57 17.36
N SER A 256 -14.50 -19.13 17.02
CA SER A 256 -14.08 -20.48 17.45
C SER A 256 -13.84 -20.62 18.96
N ARG A 257 -13.81 -19.51 19.70
CA ARG A 257 -13.74 -19.48 21.17
C ARG A 257 -15.09 -19.13 21.80
N ASP A 258 -16.17 -19.16 21.02
CA ASP A 258 -17.51 -18.74 21.39
C ASP A 258 -17.56 -17.28 21.91
N LEU A 259 -16.65 -16.45 21.40
CA LEU A 259 -16.60 -15.02 21.71
C LEU A 259 -17.19 -14.22 20.56
N LEU A 260 -18.09 -13.30 20.89
CA LEU A 260 -18.62 -12.35 19.92
C LEU A 260 -17.50 -11.40 19.47
N PRO A 261 -17.24 -11.28 18.15
CA PRO A 261 -16.32 -10.28 17.64
C PRO A 261 -16.77 -8.85 18.03
N PRO A 262 -15.85 -7.96 18.42
CA PRO A 262 -16.23 -6.59 18.78
C PRO A 262 -16.78 -5.84 17.56
N GLN A 263 -17.76 -4.95 17.79
CA GLN A 263 -18.42 -4.20 16.72
C GLN A 263 -17.44 -3.37 15.87
N ALA A 264 -16.39 -2.81 16.49
CA ALA A 264 -15.33 -2.10 15.75
C ALA A 264 -14.61 -3.00 14.73
N LEU A 265 -14.40 -4.29 15.04
CA LEU A 265 -13.80 -5.25 14.11
C LEU A 265 -14.73 -5.58 12.94
N LEU A 266 -15.99 -5.88 13.25
CA LEU A 266 -17.00 -6.18 12.22
C LEU A 266 -17.20 -4.97 11.31
N GLY A 267 -17.47 -3.80 11.89
CA GLY A 267 -17.66 -2.56 11.14
C GLY A 267 -16.43 -2.14 10.34
N ALA A 268 -15.20 -2.39 10.83
CA ALA A 268 -14.01 -2.14 10.04
C ALA A 268 -13.94 -3.04 8.80
N ILE A 269 -14.15 -4.36 8.96
CA ILE A 269 -14.16 -5.32 7.84
C ILE A 269 -15.24 -4.95 6.81
N ASP A 270 -16.46 -4.65 7.29
CA ASP A 270 -17.61 -4.34 6.43
C ASP A 270 -17.39 -3.07 5.60
N ARG A 271 -16.67 -2.07 6.14
CA ARG A 271 -16.30 -0.86 5.38
C ARG A 271 -15.09 -1.08 4.46
N MET A 272 -14.11 -1.86 4.90
CA MET A 272 -12.88 -2.11 4.13
C MET A 272 -13.14 -2.90 2.84
N MET A 273 -14.12 -3.81 2.82
CA MET A 273 -14.42 -4.65 1.63
C MET A 273 -14.89 -3.83 0.41
N PRO A 274 -15.90 -2.94 0.52
CA PRO A 274 -16.25 -2.00 -0.55
C PRO A 274 -15.09 -1.08 -0.95
N MET A 275 -14.29 -0.62 0.03
CA MET A 275 -13.13 0.22 -0.26
C MET A 275 -12.01 -0.54 -0.98
N LEU A 276 -11.92 -1.86 -0.80
CA LEU A 276 -11.03 -2.71 -1.59
C LEU A 276 -11.44 -2.73 -3.07
N ARG A 277 -12.74 -2.81 -3.35
CA ARG A 277 -13.30 -2.68 -4.70
C ARG A 277 -13.14 -1.27 -5.28
N PHE A 278 -13.23 -0.24 -4.44
CA PHE A 278 -13.04 1.15 -4.85
C PHE A 278 -11.72 1.35 -5.61
N PHE A 279 -10.62 0.80 -5.10
CA PHE A 279 -9.28 0.94 -5.68
C PHE A 279 -8.98 -0.03 -6.81
N ARG A 280 -9.85 -0.99 -7.09
CA ARG A 280 -9.63 -2.00 -8.13
C ARG A 280 -10.07 -1.42 -9.48
N HIS A 281 -9.15 -1.42 -10.44
CA HIS A 281 -9.45 -1.15 -11.84
C HIS A 281 -10.15 -2.37 -12.49
N PRO A 282 -10.77 -2.21 -13.67
CA PRO A 282 -11.45 -3.31 -14.36
C PRO A 282 -10.54 -4.49 -14.75
N ASP A 283 -9.24 -4.27 -14.94
CA ASP A 283 -8.24 -5.35 -15.14
C ASP A 283 -7.97 -6.19 -13.88
N GLY A 284 -8.57 -5.81 -12.75
CA GLY A 284 -8.49 -6.49 -11.48
C GLY A 284 -7.31 -6.08 -10.61
N GLU A 285 -6.40 -5.26 -11.12
CA GLU A 285 -5.24 -4.74 -10.40
C GLU A 285 -5.63 -3.45 -9.64
N PHE A 286 -4.83 -3.03 -8.66
CA PHE A 286 -5.13 -1.86 -7.83
C PHE A 286 -4.59 -0.57 -8.43
N ALA A 287 -5.22 0.54 -8.07
CA ALA A 287 -4.69 1.87 -8.32
C ALA A 287 -3.46 2.14 -7.43
N GLN A 288 -2.50 2.87 -7.97
CA GLN A 288 -1.14 2.96 -7.45
C GLN A 288 -0.90 4.33 -6.79
N PHE A 289 -1.81 4.69 -5.89
CA PHE A 289 -1.72 5.90 -5.11
C PHE A 289 -0.88 5.69 -3.84
N ASN A 290 -0.09 6.71 -3.50
CA ASN A 290 0.75 6.67 -2.31
C ASN A 290 1.63 5.41 -2.30
N GLY A 291 1.84 4.79 -1.14
CA GLY A 291 2.68 3.59 -1.00
C GLY A 291 2.16 2.31 -1.65
N ALA A 292 1.15 2.35 -2.53
CA ALA A 292 0.68 1.18 -3.24
C ALA A 292 1.66 0.80 -4.36
N GLY A 293 2.17 -0.43 -4.29
CA GLY A 293 2.98 -1.05 -5.33
C GLY A 293 2.19 -2.10 -6.12
N PRO A 294 2.84 -3.16 -6.64
CA PRO A 294 2.16 -4.23 -7.37
C PRO A 294 1.05 -4.87 -6.54
N THR A 295 -0.09 -5.16 -7.17
CA THR A 295 -1.22 -5.79 -6.50
C THR A 295 -0.84 -7.21 -6.08
N PRO A 296 -1.06 -7.61 -4.82
CA PRO A 296 -0.95 -8.99 -4.42
C PRO A 296 -2.24 -9.73 -4.82
N SER A 297 -2.41 -10.00 -6.13
CA SER A 297 -3.67 -10.47 -6.72
C SER A 297 -4.16 -11.80 -6.13
N ASP A 298 -3.23 -12.65 -5.69
CA ASP A 298 -3.46 -13.88 -4.94
C ASP A 298 -4.08 -13.64 -3.55
N LEU A 299 -3.56 -12.67 -2.80
CA LEU A 299 -4.12 -12.25 -1.52
C LEU A 299 -5.46 -11.55 -1.69
N VAL A 300 -5.61 -10.71 -2.71
CA VAL A 300 -6.88 -10.03 -3.02
C VAL A 300 -7.99 -11.05 -3.31
N ALA A 301 -7.70 -12.06 -4.14
CA ALA A 301 -8.65 -13.14 -4.41
C ALA A 301 -9.03 -13.91 -3.14
N THR A 302 -8.05 -14.18 -2.27
CA THR A 302 -8.30 -14.86 -0.99
C THR A 302 -9.17 -14.01 -0.06
N VAL A 303 -8.93 -12.70 0.02
CA VAL A 303 -9.76 -11.78 0.81
C VAL A 303 -11.20 -11.74 0.29
N PHE A 304 -11.41 -11.65 -1.03
CA PHE A 304 -12.77 -11.64 -1.60
C PHE A 304 -13.52 -12.96 -1.43
N ALA A 305 -12.83 -14.09 -1.26
CA ALA A 305 -13.48 -15.36 -0.92
C ALA A 305 -14.17 -15.33 0.46
N HIS A 306 -13.82 -14.36 1.32
CA HIS A 306 -14.41 -14.14 2.65
C HIS A 306 -15.36 -12.94 2.71
N ASP A 307 -15.73 -12.38 1.54
CA ASP A 307 -16.64 -11.25 1.46
C ASP A 307 -18.09 -11.71 1.30
N ASP A 308 -18.76 -11.85 2.43
CA ASP A 308 -20.15 -12.31 2.50
C ASP A 308 -21.15 -11.25 1.99
N THR A 309 -20.84 -9.97 2.20
CA THR A 309 -21.80 -8.86 1.98
C THR A 309 -21.77 -8.32 0.56
N ARG A 310 -20.64 -8.48 -0.15
CA ARG A 310 -20.46 -8.01 -1.53
C ARG A 310 -20.86 -6.55 -1.73
N GLY A 311 -20.61 -5.70 -0.73
CA GLY A 311 -21.00 -4.29 -0.78
C GLY A 311 -20.37 -3.55 -1.96
N GLU A 312 -21.17 -2.69 -2.60
CA GLU A 312 -20.77 -1.84 -3.71
C GLU A 312 -19.78 -0.75 -3.25
N PRO A 313 -18.75 -0.43 -4.06
CA PRO A 313 -17.81 0.63 -3.72
C PRO A 313 -18.51 1.99 -3.69
N VAL A 314 -18.09 2.84 -2.75
CA VAL A 314 -18.54 4.24 -2.73
C VAL A 314 -18.01 4.99 -3.95
N GLU A 315 -18.70 6.05 -4.38
CA GLU A 315 -18.17 6.92 -5.44
C GLU A 315 -17.32 8.08 -4.89
N ASN A 316 -17.59 8.50 -3.66
CA ASN A 316 -16.96 9.62 -2.98
C ASN A 316 -16.39 9.15 -1.64
N ALA A 317 -15.10 8.82 -1.61
CA ALA A 317 -14.37 8.46 -0.41
C ALA A 317 -13.79 9.74 0.24
N SER A 318 -14.68 10.56 0.79
CA SER A 318 -14.35 11.91 1.30
C SER A 318 -13.42 11.88 2.52
N HIS A 319 -13.44 10.83 3.33
CA HIS A 319 -12.57 10.71 4.50
C HIS A 319 -11.16 10.28 4.11
N SER A 320 -11.04 9.37 3.15
CA SER A 320 -9.78 8.88 2.61
C SER A 320 -9.19 9.79 1.54
N GLY A 321 -10.00 10.70 1.00
CA GLY A 321 -9.59 11.71 0.01
C GLY A 321 -9.44 11.15 -1.39
N TYR A 322 -10.43 10.39 -1.87
CA TYR A 322 -10.46 9.86 -3.23
C TYR A 322 -11.84 10.03 -3.89
N GLN A 323 -11.84 10.22 -5.22
CA GLN A 323 -13.05 10.22 -6.04
C GLN A 323 -12.99 9.11 -7.07
N ARG A 324 -14.10 8.40 -7.24
CA ARG A 324 -14.30 7.38 -8.28
C ARG A 324 -15.30 7.91 -9.31
N LEU A 325 -14.90 7.90 -10.58
CA LEU A 325 -15.71 8.34 -11.72
C LEU A 325 -15.99 7.12 -12.61
N LEU A 326 -17.25 6.98 -13.02
CA LEU A 326 -17.76 5.91 -13.87
C LEU A 326 -18.63 6.53 -14.96
N GLY A 327 -18.46 6.06 -16.19
CA GLY A 327 -19.29 6.37 -17.36
C GLY A 327 -19.05 5.32 -18.42
N GLY A 328 -20.11 4.70 -18.96
CA GLY A 328 -20.00 3.49 -19.79
C GLY A 328 -19.07 2.45 -19.17
N GLU A 329 -18.13 1.94 -19.98
CA GLU A 329 -17.07 1.03 -19.57
C GLU A 329 -15.78 1.76 -19.12
N ALA A 330 -15.82 3.09 -19.02
CA ALA A 330 -14.67 3.89 -18.63
C ALA A 330 -14.68 4.22 -17.13
N PHE A 331 -13.48 4.31 -16.59
CA PHE A 331 -13.24 4.29 -15.16
C PHE A 331 -12.07 5.20 -14.79
N ALA A 332 -12.28 6.10 -13.82
CA ALA A 332 -11.18 6.88 -13.25
C ALA A 332 -11.22 6.93 -11.73
N ILE A 333 -10.02 6.98 -11.13
CA ILE A 333 -9.84 7.30 -9.70
C ILE A 333 -8.96 8.53 -9.60
N MET A 334 -9.30 9.45 -8.70
CA MET A 334 -8.54 10.67 -8.45
C MET A 334 -8.18 10.82 -6.97
N ASP A 335 -6.92 11.15 -6.69
CA ASP A 335 -6.45 11.60 -5.37
C ASP A 335 -6.90 13.05 -5.13
N VAL A 336 -7.78 13.26 -4.16
CA VAL A 336 -8.32 14.57 -3.80
C VAL A 336 -8.09 14.89 -2.32
N GLY A 337 -7.09 14.29 -1.69
CA GLY A 337 -6.84 14.41 -0.26
C GLY A 337 -5.50 15.08 0.08
N PRO A 338 -5.39 15.71 1.26
CA PRO A 338 -4.10 16.14 1.77
C PRO A 338 -3.21 14.92 2.11
N PRO A 339 -1.88 15.08 2.18
CA PRO A 339 -1.01 14.03 2.69
C PRO A 339 -1.46 13.61 4.11
N PRO A 340 -1.36 12.31 4.45
CA PRO A 340 -1.75 11.82 5.76
C PRO A 340 -0.88 12.47 6.87
N PRO A 341 -1.32 12.41 8.14
CA PRO A 341 -0.54 12.92 9.26
C PRO A 341 0.90 12.40 9.26
N GLY A 342 1.85 13.21 9.72
CA GLY A 342 3.29 12.88 9.64
C GLY A 342 3.65 11.48 10.12
N ALA A 343 3.03 11.00 11.21
CA ALA A 343 3.25 9.66 11.75
C ALA A 343 2.81 8.49 10.83
N LEU A 344 1.88 8.74 9.90
CA LEU A 344 1.34 7.79 8.91
C LEU A 344 1.88 8.04 7.50
N SER A 345 2.70 9.08 7.32
CA SER A 345 3.14 9.57 6.01
C SER A 345 4.46 8.98 5.50
N GLY A 346 4.98 7.94 6.16
CA GLY A 346 6.26 7.32 5.81
C GLY A 346 6.30 6.82 4.36
N GLU A 347 5.16 6.35 3.84
CA GLU A 347 4.98 5.87 2.46
C GLU A 347 4.07 6.80 1.64
N ALA A 348 3.70 7.98 2.16
CA ALA A 348 2.84 8.90 1.43
C ALA A 348 3.60 9.55 0.28
N HIS A 349 2.92 9.80 -0.83
CA HIS A 349 3.50 10.42 -2.02
C HIS A 349 3.04 11.88 -2.16
N ALA A 350 3.75 12.65 -3.00
CA ALA A 350 3.38 14.01 -3.38
C ALA A 350 2.41 14.02 -4.59
N GLY A 351 1.43 13.11 -4.59
CA GLY A 351 0.54 12.83 -5.71
C GLY A 351 -0.84 13.49 -5.66
N CYS A 352 -1.05 14.52 -4.82
CA CYS A 352 -2.33 15.20 -4.73
C CYS A 352 -2.79 15.71 -6.12
N LEU A 353 -4.06 15.48 -6.46
CA LEU A 353 -4.70 15.71 -7.77
C LEU A 353 -4.24 14.81 -8.92
N SER A 354 -3.43 13.78 -8.63
CA SER A 354 -3.17 12.73 -9.60
C SER A 354 -4.40 11.86 -9.82
N PHE A 355 -4.45 11.20 -10.97
CA PHE A 355 -5.52 10.27 -11.31
C PHE A 355 -4.98 9.09 -12.11
N GLU A 356 -5.77 8.02 -12.14
CA GLU A 356 -5.60 6.88 -13.04
C GLU A 356 -6.87 6.70 -13.86
N PHE A 357 -6.74 6.26 -15.12
CA PHE A 357 -7.83 6.16 -16.07
C PHE A 357 -7.74 4.84 -16.86
N SER A 358 -8.85 4.13 -16.92
CA SER A 358 -9.07 2.93 -17.73
C SER A 358 -10.23 3.13 -18.68
N ALA A 359 -10.11 2.55 -19.87
CA ALA A 359 -11.20 2.33 -20.79
C ALA A 359 -11.41 0.82 -20.92
N GLU A 360 -12.61 0.34 -20.59
CA GLU A 360 -12.87 -1.09 -20.44
C GLU A 360 -11.83 -1.72 -19.48
N THR A 361 -11.18 -2.81 -19.89
CA THR A 361 -10.12 -3.47 -19.12
C THR A 361 -8.73 -2.84 -19.33
N ASP A 362 -8.57 -1.90 -20.24
CA ASP A 362 -7.27 -1.32 -20.57
C ASP A 362 -6.97 -0.07 -19.74
N ARG A 363 -5.90 -0.12 -18.94
CA ARG A 363 -5.36 1.09 -18.28
C ARG A 363 -4.67 1.97 -19.30
N ILE A 364 -5.10 3.22 -19.36
CA ILE A 364 -4.50 4.25 -20.21
C ILE A 364 -3.52 5.08 -19.38
N VAL A 365 -4.04 5.78 -18.37
CA VAL A 365 -3.25 6.66 -17.49
C VAL A 365 -3.04 5.99 -16.15
N VAL A 366 -1.79 5.98 -15.68
CA VAL A 366 -1.39 5.41 -14.39
C VAL A 366 -0.58 6.42 -13.58
N ASN A 367 -0.28 6.09 -12.33
CA ASN A 367 0.88 6.65 -11.63
C ASN A 367 2.06 5.68 -11.76
N CYS A 368 3.29 6.13 -11.48
CA CYS A 368 4.44 5.22 -11.48
C CYS A 368 4.32 4.13 -10.40
N GLY A 369 3.64 4.46 -9.30
CA GLY A 369 3.43 3.61 -8.13
C GLY A 369 4.68 3.38 -7.27
N ALA A 370 4.50 2.70 -6.14
CA ALA A 370 5.59 2.41 -5.22
C ALA A 370 6.35 1.14 -5.65
N PRO A 371 7.70 1.16 -5.64
CA PRO A 371 8.46 -0.07 -5.88
C PRO A 371 8.18 -1.06 -4.74
N ARG A 372 7.84 -2.30 -5.06
CA ARG A 372 7.58 -3.36 -4.06
C ARG A 372 8.78 -3.56 -3.12
N PHE A 373 9.97 -3.57 -3.72
CA PHE A 373 11.28 -3.69 -3.08
C PHE A 373 12.31 -3.09 -4.04
N GLY A 374 13.43 -2.53 -3.57
CA GLY A 374 14.44 -1.98 -4.49
C GLY A 374 15.43 -1.03 -3.85
N ARG A 375 16.25 -0.37 -4.69
CA ARG A 375 17.19 0.68 -4.26
C ARG A 375 16.43 1.83 -3.61
N ALA A 376 16.98 2.39 -2.53
CA ALA A 376 16.40 3.53 -1.80
C ALA A 376 16.08 4.72 -2.74
N ASP A 377 16.88 4.89 -3.79
CA ASP A 377 16.70 5.95 -4.79
C ASP A 377 15.32 5.87 -5.49
N TRP A 378 14.86 4.66 -5.84
CA TRP A 378 13.55 4.45 -6.46
C TRP A 378 12.41 4.80 -5.50
N ALA A 379 12.54 4.46 -4.23
CA ALA A 379 11.53 4.78 -3.23
C ALA A 379 11.39 6.31 -3.04
N SER A 380 12.49 7.06 -3.11
CA SER A 380 12.42 8.52 -3.06
C SER A 380 11.82 9.11 -4.35
N ALA A 381 12.23 8.60 -5.51
CA ALA A 381 11.74 9.10 -6.80
C ALA A 381 10.24 8.84 -6.99
N ALA A 382 9.76 7.65 -6.62
CA ALA A 382 8.35 7.25 -6.69
C ALA A 382 7.42 8.20 -5.93
N ARG A 383 7.93 8.87 -4.90
CA ARG A 383 7.17 9.77 -4.03
C ARG A 383 7.08 11.19 -4.55
N ALA A 384 7.89 11.56 -5.53
CA ALA A 384 7.89 12.90 -6.10
C ALA A 384 6.65 13.13 -6.97
N THR A 385 6.20 14.38 -7.07
CA THR A 385 5.03 14.74 -7.91
C THR A 385 5.25 14.40 -9.39
N ALA A 386 6.50 14.43 -9.86
CA ALA A 386 6.86 14.05 -11.23
C ALA A 386 6.65 12.56 -11.57
N ALA A 387 6.39 11.71 -10.58
CA ALA A 387 6.06 10.29 -10.75
C ALA A 387 4.54 10.02 -10.78
N HIS A 388 3.74 11.08 -10.88
CA HIS A 388 2.29 11.03 -10.80
C HIS A 388 1.68 11.82 -11.94
N SER A 389 0.49 11.40 -12.37
CA SER A 389 -0.22 12.04 -13.49
C SER A 389 -0.90 13.34 -13.05
N THR A 390 -0.08 14.37 -12.77
CA THR A 390 -0.46 15.70 -12.24
C THR A 390 0.59 16.76 -12.63
N ALA A 391 0.46 17.99 -12.11
CA ALA A 391 1.31 19.12 -12.45
C ALA A 391 2.46 19.36 -11.45
N THR A 392 3.63 19.75 -11.97
CA THR A 392 4.79 20.28 -11.21
C THR A 392 5.08 21.73 -11.55
N ILE A 393 5.46 22.53 -10.55
CA ILE A 393 5.91 23.91 -10.73
C ILE A 393 7.37 24.03 -10.28
N GLY A 394 8.25 24.52 -11.16
CA GLY A 394 9.68 24.69 -10.91
C GLY A 394 10.38 23.41 -10.46
N ASP A 395 10.01 22.27 -11.07
CA ASP A 395 10.45 20.91 -10.74
C ASP A 395 10.31 20.53 -9.26
N ALA A 396 9.46 21.26 -8.53
CA ALA A 396 9.17 20.99 -7.13
C ALA A 396 8.02 20.00 -7.01
N SER A 397 8.10 19.15 -5.99
CA SER A 397 6.95 18.37 -5.54
C SER A 397 6.01 19.21 -4.67
N SER A 398 4.73 18.85 -4.68
CA SER A 398 3.69 19.46 -3.84
C SER A 398 3.92 19.20 -2.33
N CYS A 399 4.68 18.16 -1.99
CA CYS A 399 5.14 17.82 -0.65
C CYS A 399 6.66 17.95 -0.51
N GLN A 400 7.11 18.16 0.73
CA GLN A 400 8.50 18.05 1.17
C GLN A 400 8.64 16.94 2.21
N PHE A 401 9.66 16.12 2.03
CA PHE A 401 9.94 14.96 2.87
C PHE A 401 11.11 15.22 3.82
N ALA A 402 11.19 14.41 4.88
CA ALA A 402 12.32 14.48 5.80
C ALA A 402 13.64 14.26 5.04
N PRO A 403 14.74 14.93 5.44
CA PRO A 403 16.05 14.73 4.82
C PRO A 403 16.55 13.28 4.92
N ALA A 404 17.26 12.80 3.88
CA ALA A 404 17.76 11.43 3.80
C ALA A 404 18.60 10.98 5.01
N TRP A 405 19.42 11.88 5.58
CA TRP A 405 20.24 11.57 6.76
C TRP A 405 19.43 11.25 8.02
N LEU A 406 18.15 11.66 8.08
CA LEU A 406 17.22 11.32 9.15
C LEU A 406 16.37 10.06 8.87
N HIS A 407 16.40 9.52 7.65
CA HIS A 407 15.52 8.39 7.28
C HIS A 407 15.73 7.17 8.17
N ARG A 408 16.97 6.89 8.55
CA ARG A 408 17.29 5.79 9.46
C ARG A 408 16.68 5.98 10.85
N LEU A 409 16.41 7.21 11.29
CA LEU A 409 15.85 7.53 12.60
C LEU A 409 14.33 7.59 12.60
N ILE A 410 13.74 8.26 11.61
CA ILE A 410 12.30 8.61 11.61
C ILE A 410 11.53 8.10 10.40
N GLY A 411 12.18 7.34 9.52
CA GLY A 411 11.67 7.09 8.18
C GLY A 411 11.68 8.39 7.37
N ALA A 412 10.86 8.44 6.33
CA ALA A 412 10.80 9.58 5.43
C ALA A 412 9.41 10.27 5.48
N PRO A 413 8.94 10.77 6.63
CA PRO A 413 7.62 11.38 6.71
C PRO A 413 7.53 12.64 5.84
N VAL A 414 6.30 12.98 5.44
CA VAL A 414 5.95 14.29 4.89
C VAL A 414 6.07 15.32 6.01
N VAL A 415 6.91 16.34 5.79
CA VAL A 415 7.17 17.42 6.76
C VAL A 415 6.37 18.66 6.40
N GLN A 416 6.11 18.85 5.10
CA GLN A 416 5.27 19.91 4.56
C GLN A 416 4.56 19.39 3.31
N GLY A 417 3.35 19.84 3.06
CA GLY A 417 2.57 19.51 1.87
C GLY A 417 1.28 20.33 1.85
N PRO A 418 0.35 20.00 0.95
CA PRO A 418 -0.97 20.63 0.92
C PRO A 418 -1.66 20.54 2.27
N ARG A 419 -2.28 21.64 2.69
CA ARG A 419 -3.07 21.73 3.93
C ARG A 419 -4.54 21.92 3.63
N THR A 420 -4.84 22.72 2.62
CA THR A 420 -6.19 22.94 2.15
C THR A 420 -6.33 22.22 0.82
N VAL A 421 -7.12 21.14 0.85
CA VAL A 421 -7.54 20.43 -0.36
C VAL A 421 -9.06 20.47 -0.41
N THR A 422 -9.60 20.94 -1.52
CA THR A 422 -11.05 21.00 -1.76
C THR A 422 -11.43 20.01 -2.84
N ALA A 423 -12.63 19.46 -2.76
CA ALA A 423 -13.19 18.58 -3.79
C ALA A 423 -14.70 18.82 -3.89
N ARG A 424 -15.19 19.05 -5.11
CA ARG A 424 -16.61 19.18 -5.44
C ARG A 424 -16.93 18.19 -6.55
N ARG A 425 -17.96 17.39 -6.34
CA ARG A 425 -18.49 16.43 -7.31
C ARG A 425 -19.81 16.95 -7.87
N GLU A 426 -19.98 16.86 -9.17
CA GLU A 426 -21.20 17.18 -9.90
C GLU A 426 -21.56 16.00 -10.80
N ARG A 427 -22.84 15.62 -10.84
CA ARG A 427 -23.34 14.57 -11.73
C ARG A 427 -24.56 15.11 -12.48
N ASN A 428 -24.57 14.92 -13.79
CA ASN A 428 -25.69 15.28 -14.67
C ASN A 428 -25.81 14.23 -15.80
N GLU A 429 -26.73 14.46 -16.75
CA GLU A 429 -26.93 13.56 -17.90
C GLU A 429 -25.69 13.41 -18.78
N ALA A 430 -24.86 14.45 -18.86
CA ALA A 430 -23.62 14.44 -19.64
C ALA A 430 -22.52 13.60 -18.99
N GLY A 431 -22.60 13.31 -17.69
CA GLY A 431 -21.66 12.45 -16.97
C GLY A 431 -21.35 12.94 -15.57
N VAL A 432 -20.11 12.71 -15.13
CA VAL A 432 -19.62 13.08 -13.80
C VAL A 432 -18.43 14.02 -13.91
N ARG A 433 -18.45 15.10 -13.12
CA ARG A 433 -17.37 16.07 -13.00
C ARG A 433 -16.89 16.16 -11.56
N VAL A 434 -15.57 16.21 -11.39
CA VAL A 434 -14.91 16.47 -10.11
C VAL A 434 -14.03 17.69 -10.29
N VAL A 435 -14.18 18.71 -9.44
CA VAL A 435 -13.31 19.88 -9.36
C VAL A 435 -12.60 19.86 -8.03
N THR A 436 -11.28 19.94 -8.03
CA THR A 436 -10.47 19.81 -6.82
C THR A 436 -9.25 20.72 -6.87
N SER A 437 -8.81 21.24 -5.73
CA SER A 437 -7.66 22.15 -5.67
C SER A 437 -6.81 21.91 -4.44
N HIS A 438 -5.52 22.27 -4.51
CA HIS A 438 -4.59 22.17 -3.39
C HIS A 438 -3.62 23.35 -3.32
N ASP A 439 -3.19 23.69 -2.10
CA ASP A 439 -2.29 24.81 -1.79
C ASP A 439 -0.81 24.41 -1.68
N GLY A 440 -0.44 23.21 -2.17
CA GLY A 440 0.92 22.65 -2.00
C GLY A 440 2.05 23.52 -2.56
N TYR A 441 1.77 24.29 -3.61
CA TYR A 441 2.72 25.22 -4.24
C TYR A 441 2.66 26.63 -3.67
N ALA A 442 1.66 26.97 -2.84
CA ALA A 442 1.48 28.31 -2.32
C ALA A 442 2.69 28.82 -1.50
N PRO A 443 3.34 28.03 -0.63
CA PRO A 443 4.50 28.50 0.14
C PRO A 443 5.70 28.93 -0.71
N ARG A 444 5.93 28.27 -1.86
CA ARG A 444 7.12 28.47 -2.69
C ARG A 444 6.85 29.39 -3.89
N PHE A 445 5.69 29.22 -4.53
CA PHE A 445 5.36 29.89 -5.79
C PHE A 445 4.14 30.82 -5.69
N ASN A 446 3.45 30.85 -4.54
CA ASN A 446 2.21 31.60 -4.36
C ASN A 446 1.11 31.17 -5.36
N ILE A 447 1.00 29.87 -5.62
CA ILE A 447 0.02 29.26 -6.54
C ILE A 447 -0.82 28.19 -5.84
N ILE A 448 -2.12 28.23 -6.10
CA ILE A 448 -3.08 27.14 -5.88
C ILE A 448 -3.25 26.43 -7.23
N HIS A 449 -3.07 25.12 -7.21
CA HIS A 449 -3.32 24.26 -8.36
C HIS A 449 -4.72 23.66 -8.22
N GLU A 450 -5.57 23.92 -9.21
CA GLU A 450 -6.90 23.35 -9.34
C GLU A 450 -6.96 22.47 -10.58
N ARG A 451 -7.57 21.30 -10.44
CA ARG A 451 -7.85 20.38 -11.52
C ARG A 451 -9.34 20.07 -11.56
N SER A 452 -9.92 20.09 -12.74
CA SER A 452 -11.22 19.47 -12.98
C SER A 452 -11.09 18.27 -13.91
N LEU A 453 -11.78 17.18 -13.60
CA LEU A 453 -11.95 16.00 -14.45
C LEU A 453 -13.44 15.80 -14.74
N ALA A 454 -13.79 15.60 -15.99
CA ALA A 454 -15.15 15.30 -16.43
C ALA A 454 -15.14 14.03 -17.29
N LEU A 455 -15.82 12.98 -16.84
CA LEU A 455 -15.99 11.73 -17.57
C LEU A 455 -17.41 11.70 -18.15
N SER A 456 -17.52 11.52 -19.47
CA SER A 456 -18.81 11.44 -20.16
C SER A 456 -19.60 10.21 -19.73
N SER A 457 -20.94 10.31 -19.77
CA SER A 457 -21.83 9.22 -19.35
C SER A 457 -21.69 7.94 -20.18
N ASP A 458 -21.30 8.06 -21.46
CA ASP A 458 -21.00 6.94 -22.35
C ASP A 458 -19.58 6.37 -22.18
N GLY A 459 -18.74 7.02 -21.35
CA GLY A 459 -17.36 6.61 -21.12
C GLY A 459 -16.40 6.89 -22.25
N ARG A 460 -16.81 7.58 -23.32
CA ARG A 460 -15.99 7.77 -24.51
C ARG A 460 -15.08 9.00 -24.46
N ARG A 461 -15.22 9.84 -23.43
CA ARG A 461 -14.44 11.06 -23.27
C ARG A 461 -14.12 11.34 -21.80
N LEU A 462 -12.84 11.47 -21.50
CA LEU A 462 -12.34 12.07 -20.25
C LEU A 462 -11.75 13.45 -20.59
N SER A 463 -12.38 14.51 -20.13
CA SER A 463 -11.86 15.87 -20.27
C SER A 463 -11.25 16.35 -18.96
N GLY A 464 -10.15 17.09 -19.03
CA GLY A 464 -9.50 17.67 -17.89
C GLY A 464 -9.12 19.13 -18.12
N GLU A 465 -9.04 19.87 -17.03
CA GLU A 465 -8.57 21.25 -17.03
C GLU A 465 -7.75 21.52 -15.78
N ASP A 466 -6.53 22.01 -15.96
CA ASP A 466 -5.64 22.44 -14.89
C ASP A 466 -5.55 23.97 -14.86
N VAL A 467 -5.84 24.57 -13.70
CA VAL A 467 -5.86 26.00 -13.45
C VAL A 467 -4.88 26.37 -12.34
N PHE A 468 -4.04 27.37 -12.57
CA PHE A 468 -2.99 27.83 -11.66
C PHE A 468 -3.29 29.26 -11.20
N ARG A 469 -3.97 29.40 -10.06
CA ARG A 469 -4.44 30.70 -9.56
C ARG A 469 -3.61 31.20 -8.36
N ALA A 470 -3.55 32.51 -8.21
CA ALA A 470 -3.08 33.12 -6.97
C ALA A 470 -4.02 32.75 -5.81
N PRO A 471 -3.51 32.57 -4.57
CA PRO A 471 -4.35 32.50 -3.38
C PRO A 471 -5.04 33.85 -3.14
N GLU A 472 -6.22 33.84 -2.52
CA GLU A 472 -7.01 35.06 -2.23
C GLU A 472 -6.22 36.14 -1.47
N ARG A 473 -5.29 35.72 -0.60
CA ARG A 473 -4.40 36.60 0.16
C ARG A 473 -2.95 36.25 -0.16
N PRO A 474 -2.37 36.80 -1.25
CA PRO A 474 -1.01 36.49 -1.64
C PRO A 474 -0.02 37.02 -0.61
N ARG A 475 0.88 36.15 -0.14
CA ARG A 475 1.91 36.52 0.85
C ARG A 475 3.24 36.94 0.21
N ARG A 476 3.39 36.67 -1.09
CA ARG A 476 4.58 36.93 -1.88
C ARG A 476 4.17 37.23 -3.32
N ARG A 477 5.06 37.89 -4.07
CA ARG A 477 4.91 38.02 -5.52
C ARG A 477 5.05 36.65 -6.15
N GLU A 478 4.18 36.37 -7.12
CA GLU A 478 4.30 35.17 -7.95
C GLU A 478 5.64 35.17 -8.69
N GLN A 479 6.21 33.98 -8.85
CA GLN A 479 7.46 33.77 -9.56
C GLN A 479 7.17 33.01 -10.83
N ASP A 480 7.68 33.49 -11.95
CA ASP A 480 7.65 32.68 -13.17
C ASP A 480 8.54 31.46 -13.01
N ALA A 481 7.97 30.31 -13.34
CA ALA A 481 8.60 29.00 -13.14
C ALA A 481 8.17 28.06 -14.26
N PRO A 482 9.02 27.08 -14.62
CA PRO A 482 8.62 25.96 -15.47
C PRO A 482 7.37 25.28 -14.91
N LEU A 483 6.41 24.99 -15.77
CA LEU A 483 5.19 24.26 -15.48
C LEU A 483 5.17 23.03 -16.37
N ALA A 484 4.96 21.85 -15.78
CA ALA A 484 4.83 20.61 -16.53
C ALA A 484 3.64 19.80 -16.03
N LEU A 485 2.72 19.47 -16.94
CA LEU A 485 1.67 18.47 -16.72
C LEU A 485 2.16 17.15 -17.29
N ARG A 486 2.03 16.07 -16.50
CA ARG A 486 2.43 14.73 -16.89
C ARG A 486 1.23 13.79 -16.86
N PHE A 487 1.20 12.87 -17.81
CA PHE A 487 0.27 11.74 -17.85
C PHE A 487 1.08 10.49 -18.16
N HIS A 488 1.36 9.68 -17.13
CA HIS A 488 2.11 8.44 -17.32
C HIS A 488 1.22 7.39 -17.96
N LEU A 489 1.70 6.78 -19.04
CA LEU A 489 0.96 5.75 -19.76
C LEU A 489 1.29 4.37 -19.19
N HIS A 490 0.29 3.50 -19.15
CA HIS A 490 0.54 2.11 -18.79
C HIS A 490 1.49 1.46 -19.82
N PRO A 491 2.47 0.62 -19.42
CA PRO A 491 3.47 0.04 -20.34
C PRO A 491 2.93 -0.82 -21.50
N ALA A 492 1.64 -1.15 -21.49
CA ALA A 492 1.00 -1.90 -22.56
C ALA A 492 0.36 -0.99 -23.64
N VAL A 493 0.23 0.32 -23.37
CA VAL A 493 -0.27 1.31 -24.32
C VAL A 493 0.86 1.68 -25.28
N LYS A 494 0.57 1.68 -26.59
CA LYS A 494 1.49 2.21 -27.60
C LYS A 494 1.09 3.62 -27.95
N ALA A 495 2.02 4.57 -27.83
CA ALA A 495 1.77 5.98 -28.10
C ALA A 495 2.50 6.47 -29.35
N SER A 496 1.86 7.37 -30.10
CA SER A 496 2.50 8.07 -31.21
C SER A 496 2.05 9.52 -31.26
N ALA A 497 2.99 10.46 -31.31
CA ALA A 497 2.67 11.88 -31.43
C ALA A 497 1.91 12.18 -32.73
N ARG A 498 0.95 13.12 -32.66
CA ARG A 498 0.23 13.61 -33.84
C ARG A 498 1.07 14.64 -34.60
N GLN A 499 0.83 14.74 -35.91
CA GLN A 499 1.57 15.67 -36.79
C GLN A 499 1.35 17.14 -36.45
N ASP A 500 0.22 17.50 -35.84
CA ASP A 500 -0.08 18.86 -35.39
C ASP A 500 0.71 19.28 -34.13
N GLY A 501 1.39 18.33 -33.47
CA GLY A 501 2.16 18.57 -32.24
C GLY A 501 1.31 18.89 -31.02
N GLN A 502 -0.02 18.76 -31.11
CA GLN A 502 -0.96 19.12 -30.03
C GLN A 502 -1.70 17.91 -29.45
N GLY A 503 -1.26 16.69 -29.78
CA GLY A 503 -1.86 15.48 -29.26
C GLY A 503 -1.08 14.20 -29.53
N VAL A 504 -1.61 13.09 -29.05
CA VAL A 504 -1.02 11.75 -29.11
C VAL A 504 -2.12 10.74 -29.43
N LEU A 505 -1.85 9.82 -30.36
CA LEU A 505 -2.68 8.64 -30.59
C LEU A 505 -2.20 7.50 -29.69
N LEU A 506 -3.15 6.79 -29.10
CA LEU A 506 -2.94 5.73 -28.12
C LEU A 506 -3.63 4.46 -28.63
N ALA A 507 -2.84 3.43 -28.93
CA ALA A 507 -3.35 2.09 -29.24
C ALA A 507 -3.33 1.23 -27.97
N LEU A 508 -4.48 0.70 -27.60
CA LEU A 508 -4.68 -0.12 -26.41
C LEU A 508 -4.47 -1.61 -26.72
N PRO A 509 -4.02 -2.42 -25.76
CA PRO A 509 -3.76 -3.84 -26.00
C PRO A 509 -5.04 -4.66 -26.28
N GLY A 510 -6.22 -4.20 -25.83
CA GLY A 510 -7.52 -4.79 -26.17
C GLY A 510 -8.03 -4.47 -27.58
N GLY A 511 -7.28 -3.66 -28.36
CA GLY A 511 -7.63 -3.28 -29.73
C GLY A 511 -8.26 -1.90 -29.85
N GLY A 512 -8.77 -1.32 -28.76
CA GLY A 512 -9.31 0.04 -28.77
C GLY A 512 -8.25 1.11 -29.09
N ALA A 513 -8.70 2.26 -29.60
CA ALA A 513 -7.84 3.40 -29.88
C ALA A 513 -8.40 4.67 -29.23
N TRP A 514 -7.51 5.51 -28.70
CA TRP A 514 -7.83 6.78 -28.05
C TRP A 514 -6.93 7.88 -28.57
N SER A 515 -7.42 9.12 -28.57
CA SER A 515 -6.60 10.31 -28.84
C SER A 515 -6.54 11.18 -27.60
N PHE A 516 -5.33 11.55 -27.20
CA PHE A 516 -5.09 12.67 -26.30
C PHE A 516 -4.93 13.97 -27.10
N SER A 517 -5.52 15.07 -26.62
CA SER A 517 -5.36 16.40 -27.22
C SER A 517 -5.23 17.48 -26.15
N ALA A 518 -4.40 18.49 -26.40
CA ALA A 518 -4.32 19.72 -25.59
C ALA A 518 -4.20 20.94 -26.53
N PRO A 519 -5.33 21.44 -27.05
CA PRO A 519 -5.33 22.51 -28.04
C PRO A 519 -4.59 23.77 -27.55
N GLY A 520 -3.72 24.33 -28.40
CA GLY A 520 -2.91 25.51 -28.08
C GLY A 520 -1.64 25.22 -27.29
N PHE A 521 -1.33 23.96 -27.00
CA PHE A 521 -0.13 23.54 -26.28
C PHE A 521 0.67 22.51 -27.07
N ALA A 522 2.00 22.63 -27.02
CA ALA A 522 2.88 21.59 -27.51
C ALA A 522 2.79 20.35 -26.60
N VAL A 523 2.54 19.20 -27.22
CA VAL A 523 2.44 17.90 -26.55
C VAL A 523 3.60 17.03 -26.98
N THR A 524 4.34 16.49 -26.01
CA THR A 524 5.49 15.63 -26.26
C THR A 524 5.33 14.28 -25.58
N LEU A 525 5.92 13.24 -26.18
CA LEU A 525 6.11 11.95 -25.53
C LEU A 525 7.52 11.91 -24.93
N ALA A 526 7.60 11.54 -23.65
CA ALA A 526 8.85 11.42 -22.92
C ALA A 526 8.97 10.05 -22.25
N GLU A 527 10.19 9.67 -21.90
CA GLU A 527 10.44 8.44 -21.15
C GLU A 527 9.80 8.50 -19.76
N SER A 528 9.28 7.35 -19.33
CA SER A 528 8.65 7.14 -18.03
C SER A 528 9.02 5.76 -17.48
N VAL A 529 8.57 5.48 -16.27
CA VAL A 529 8.78 4.21 -15.58
C VAL A 529 7.51 3.76 -14.89
N PHE A 530 7.25 2.47 -14.94
CA PHE A 530 6.19 1.83 -14.19
C PHE A 530 6.81 0.93 -13.11
N LEU A 531 6.72 1.34 -11.84
CA LEU A 531 7.40 0.69 -10.71
C LEU A 531 6.58 -0.44 -10.09
N SER A 532 5.26 -0.44 -10.32
CA SER A 532 4.33 -1.44 -9.80
C SER A 532 4.23 -2.72 -10.66
N GLY A 533 5.21 -2.98 -11.53
CA GLY A 533 5.25 -4.21 -12.29
C GLY A 533 5.51 -5.44 -11.39
N HIS A 534 4.76 -6.52 -11.61
CA HIS A 534 4.93 -7.79 -10.86
C HIS A 534 6.35 -8.37 -10.92
N ARG A 535 7.03 -8.19 -12.06
CA ARG A 535 8.42 -8.62 -12.29
C ARG A 535 9.45 -7.53 -11.97
N GLY A 536 9.02 -6.42 -11.37
CA GLY A 536 9.84 -5.24 -11.11
C GLY A 536 9.54 -4.08 -12.07
N PRO A 537 10.36 -3.01 -12.00
CA PRO A 537 10.21 -1.82 -12.83
C PRO A 537 10.20 -2.12 -14.32
N ARG A 538 9.31 -1.46 -15.06
CA ARG A 538 9.20 -1.51 -16.53
C ARG A 538 9.40 -0.13 -17.12
N ARG A 539 10.02 -0.06 -18.31
CA ARG A 539 10.00 1.16 -19.11
C ARG A 539 8.56 1.47 -19.53
N ALA A 540 8.24 2.75 -19.54
CA ALA A 540 6.95 3.28 -19.96
C ALA A 540 7.17 4.60 -20.71
N GLU A 541 6.10 5.18 -21.22
CA GLU A 541 6.08 6.52 -21.79
C GLU A 541 5.15 7.42 -20.98
N GLN A 542 5.28 8.72 -21.15
CA GLN A 542 4.37 9.70 -20.59
C GLN A 542 4.10 10.81 -21.61
N ILE A 543 2.89 11.36 -21.55
CA ILE A 543 2.54 12.56 -22.27
C ILE A 543 2.91 13.76 -21.39
N VAL A 544 3.64 14.73 -21.94
CA VAL A 544 4.08 15.92 -21.23
C VAL A 544 3.68 17.19 -21.97
N ILE A 545 3.05 18.10 -21.23
CA ILE A 545 2.83 19.49 -21.65
C ILE A 545 3.75 20.36 -20.80
N GLU A 546 4.77 20.94 -21.43
CA GLU A 546 5.70 21.87 -20.77
C GLU A 546 5.43 23.30 -21.22
N THR A 547 5.39 24.21 -20.25
CA THR A 547 5.19 25.64 -20.48
C THR A 547 5.76 26.44 -19.30
N ARG A 548 5.42 27.73 -19.22
CA ARG A 548 5.77 28.59 -18.09
C ARG A 548 4.50 29.08 -17.41
N LEU A 549 4.56 29.22 -16.10
CA LEU A 549 3.41 29.61 -15.28
C LEU A 549 2.77 30.93 -15.72
N HIS A 550 3.55 31.91 -16.21
CA HIS A 550 2.99 33.16 -16.74
C HIS A 550 2.40 33.02 -18.14
N ALA A 551 2.88 32.08 -18.95
CA ALA A 551 2.39 31.85 -20.29
C ALA A 551 1.03 31.13 -20.30
N ALA A 552 0.79 30.24 -19.35
CA ALA A 552 -0.45 29.47 -19.28
C ALA A 552 -0.93 29.27 -17.84
N ARG A 553 -2.08 29.89 -17.54
CA ARG A 553 -2.78 29.77 -16.26
C ARG A 553 -3.91 28.76 -16.28
N ARG A 554 -4.26 28.27 -17.47
CA ARG A 554 -5.33 27.32 -17.74
C ARG A 554 -4.88 26.44 -18.89
N ILE A 555 -4.93 25.12 -18.69
CA ILE A 555 -4.56 24.12 -19.70
C ILE A 555 -5.69 23.11 -19.76
N ALA A 556 -6.41 23.08 -20.87
CA ALA A 556 -7.47 22.11 -21.14
C ALA A 556 -6.91 20.95 -21.97
N TRP A 557 -7.34 19.74 -21.64
CA TRP A 557 -6.91 18.52 -22.31
C TRP A 557 -8.06 17.49 -22.35
N SER A 558 -8.01 16.54 -23.28
CA SER A 558 -8.98 15.43 -23.32
C SER A 558 -8.34 14.14 -23.81
N PHE A 559 -8.89 13.03 -23.32
CA PHE A 559 -8.78 11.69 -23.90
C PHE A 559 -10.13 11.36 -24.54
N GLU A 560 -10.13 11.00 -25.81
CA GLU A 560 -11.35 10.68 -26.57
C GLU A 560 -11.18 9.34 -27.30
N ALA A 561 -12.16 8.45 -27.16
CA ALA A 561 -12.21 7.18 -27.87
C ALA A 561 -12.37 7.42 -29.37
N LEU A 562 -11.50 6.82 -30.17
CA LEU A 562 -11.60 6.84 -31.61
C LEU A 562 -12.52 5.69 -32.04
N ASP A 563 -13.46 5.99 -32.93
CA ASP A 563 -14.24 4.92 -33.56
C ASP A 563 -13.33 4.09 -34.45
N GLU A 564 -13.20 2.80 -34.17
CA GLU A 564 -12.59 1.89 -35.14
C GLU A 564 -13.50 1.75 -36.37
N PRO A 565 -12.95 1.84 -37.60
CA PRO A 565 -13.61 1.23 -38.74
C PRO A 565 -13.60 -0.29 -38.50
N ARG A 566 -14.75 -0.87 -38.13
CA ARG A 566 -14.91 -2.31 -37.98
C ARG A 566 -14.29 -3.01 -39.20
N PRO A 567 -13.32 -3.94 -39.04
CA PRO A 567 -12.92 -4.78 -40.15
C PRO A 567 -14.17 -5.52 -40.64
N ARG A 568 -14.46 -5.44 -41.94
CA ARG A 568 -15.55 -6.20 -42.58
C ARG A 568 -15.26 -7.69 -42.36
N GLY A 569 -15.83 -8.25 -41.30
CA GLY A 569 -15.73 -9.66 -40.98
C GLY A 569 -16.30 -10.48 -42.13
N ARG A 570 -15.43 -11.30 -42.72
CA ARG A 570 -15.79 -12.39 -43.64
C ARG A 570 -16.91 -13.22 -43.02
N ARG A 571 -17.95 -13.51 -43.82
CA ARG A 571 -18.97 -14.51 -43.52
C ARG A 571 -18.29 -15.81 -43.05
N PRO A 572 -18.68 -16.41 -41.91
CA PRO A 572 -18.19 -17.74 -41.57
C PRO A 572 -18.63 -18.73 -42.66
N PRO A 573 -17.82 -19.76 -42.98
CA PRO A 573 -18.24 -20.80 -43.91
C PRO A 573 -19.47 -21.51 -43.33
N GLN A 574 -20.51 -21.66 -44.17
CA GLN A 574 -21.65 -22.50 -43.85
C GLN A 574 -21.16 -23.91 -43.52
N ALA A 575 -21.48 -24.39 -42.32
CA ALA A 575 -21.29 -25.78 -41.98
C ALA A 575 -22.17 -26.62 -42.92
N ALA A 576 -21.53 -27.42 -43.79
CA ALA A 576 -22.22 -28.45 -44.54
C ALA A 576 -22.72 -29.50 -43.55
N THR A 577 -24.04 -29.62 -43.47
CA THR A 577 -24.73 -30.78 -42.90
C THR A 577 -24.37 -32.02 -43.71
N LEU A 578 -23.77 -33.01 -43.04
CA LEU A 578 -23.75 -34.40 -43.51
C LEU A 578 -24.29 -35.27 -42.38
N PHE A 579 -25.54 -35.69 -42.55
CA PHE A 579 -26.09 -36.92 -41.99
C PHE A 579 -26.05 -37.99 -43.09
N GLU A 580 -26.01 -39.26 -42.65
CA GLU A 580 -26.28 -40.50 -43.40
C GLU A 580 -25.16 -41.05 -44.32
N ASP A 581 -24.39 -42.03 -43.83
CA ASP A 581 -24.65 -43.46 -44.08
C ASP A 581 -23.52 -44.36 -43.52
N ALA A 582 -23.93 -45.55 -43.04
CA ALA A 582 -23.18 -46.71 -42.52
C ALA A 582 -22.91 -46.79 -41.00
#